data_AF-A0A1G7F0D0-F1
#
_entry.id   AF-A0A1G7F0D0-F1
#
_cell.length_a   1.000
_cell.length_b   1.000
_cell.length_c   1.000
_cell.angle_alpha   90.00
_cell.angle_beta   90.00
_cell.angle_gamma   90.00
#
_symmetry.space_group_name_H-M   'P 1'
#
loop_
_entity.id
_entity.type
_entity.pdbx_description
1 polymer ?
#
loop_
_entity_poly.entity_id
_entity_poly.type
_entity_poly.pdbx_seq_one_letter_code
_entity_poly.pdbx_strand_id
1 'polypeptide(L)'
;MDTNRSTDISFELKLANWLTNESCFMEHYPIQEDIFELMDSIEVGGYFQEDEVEFLVSMLKSYLKLSFIIKKHPDKTEKLINFLK
;
A
#
# COMPACT_ATOMS: atom_id res chain seq x y z
N MET A 1 -22.18 -21.66 26.05
CA MET A 1 -22.57 -20.66 25.04
C MET A 1 -21.28 -20.30 24.35
N ASP A 2 -20.92 -21.04 23.30
CA ASP A 2 -19.64 -20.89 22.66
C ASP A 2 -19.86 -21.04 21.17
N THR A 3 -19.63 -19.96 20.44
CA THR A 3 -18.86 -19.97 19.19
C THR A 3 -18.59 -18.51 18.84
N ASN A 4 -17.49 -17.99 19.38
CA ASN A 4 -16.82 -16.83 18.81
C ASN A 4 -16.37 -17.28 17.41
N ARG A 5 -17.18 -17.00 16.38
CA ARG A 5 -16.78 -17.19 14.99
C ARG A 5 -15.77 -16.09 14.68
N SER A 6 -14.49 -16.34 14.97
CA SER A 6 -13.41 -15.64 14.28
C SER A 6 -13.56 -16.01 12.81
N THR A 7 -14.10 -15.10 12.01
CA THR A 7 -14.05 -15.21 10.56
C THR A 7 -12.58 -15.20 10.18
N ASP A 8 -12.02 -16.39 10.00
CA ASP A 8 -10.67 -16.61 9.48
C ASP A 8 -10.68 -16.25 8.00
N ILE A 9 -10.68 -14.95 7.73
CA ILE A 9 -10.53 -14.39 6.40
C ILE A 9 -9.08 -14.69 6.00
N SER A 10 -8.92 -15.43 4.91
CA SER A 10 -7.60 -15.81 4.39
C SER A 10 -6.75 -14.56 4.10
N PHE A 11 -5.43 -14.68 4.24
CA PHE A 11 -4.49 -13.58 4.00
C PHE A 11 -4.70 -12.97 2.60
N GLU A 12 -5.04 -13.82 1.66
CA GLU A 12 -5.19 -13.53 0.26
C GLU A 12 -6.45 -12.70 -0.02
N LEU A 13 -7.54 -12.99 0.68
CA LEU A 13 -8.75 -12.17 0.61
C LEU A 13 -8.53 -10.79 1.26
N LYS A 14 -7.75 -10.71 2.33
CA LYS A 14 -7.35 -9.42 2.93
C LYS A 14 -6.48 -8.61 1.97
N LEU A 15 -5.53 -9.26 1.31
CA LEU A 15 -4.62 -8.63 0.36
C LEU A 15 -5.35 -8.18 -0.91
N ALA A 16 -6.28 -8.99 -1.46
CA ALA A 16 -7.10 -8.62 -2.60
C ALA A 16 -7.98 -7.39 -2.29
N ASN A 17 -8.67 -7.38 -1.14
CA ASN A 17 -9.46 -6.23 -0.70
C ASN A 17 -8.61 -4.97 -0.53
N TRP A 18 -7.41 -5.11 0.04
CA TRP A 18 -6.48 -3.99 0.18
C TRP A 18 -6.09 -3.44 -1.20
N LEU A 19 -5.64 -4.29 -2.14
CA LEU A 19 -5.28 -3.87 -3.50
C LEU A 19 -6.43 -3.14 -4.23
N THR A 20 -7.67 -3.60 -4.08
CA THR A 20 -8.85 -2.93 -4.66
C THR A 20 -9.08 -1.55 -4.07
N ASN A 21 -8.96 -1.40 -2.75
CA ASN A 21 -9.11 -0.10 -2.09
C ASN A 21 -8.01 0.87 -2.53
N GLU A 22 -6.75 0.40 -2.57
CA GLU A 22 -5.62 1.23 -3.01
C GLU A 22 -5.76 1.69 -4.46
N SER A 23 -6.27 0.83 -5.35
CA SER A 23 -6.53 1.21 -6.75
C SER A 23 -7.52 2.37 -6.85
N CYS A 24 -8.58 2.36 -6.04
CA CYS A 24 -9.60 3.41 -6.03
C CYS A 24 -9.04 4.74 -5.48
N PHE A 25 -8.24 4.69 -4.40
CA PHE A 25 -7.57 5.86 -3.84
C PHE A 25 -6.64 6.54 -4.86
N MET A 26 -5.94 5.74 -5.67
CA MET A 26 -4.98 6.21 -6.68
C MET A 26 -5.61 6.78 -7.96
N GLU A 27 -6.92 6.61 -8.16
CA GLU A 27 -7.65 7.13 -9.31
C GLU A 27 -8.30 8.49 -9.04
N HIS A 28 -8.57 8.83 -7.77
CA HIS A 28 -9.43 9.95 -7.42
C HIS A 28 -8.78 11.06 -6.59
N TYR A 29 -7.57 10.89 -6.07
CA TYR A 29 -6.93 11.84 -5.15
C TYR A 29 -5.49 12.18 -5.57
N PRO A 30 -4.97 13.40 -5.30
CA PRO A 30 -3.56 13.75 -5.49
C PRO A 30 -2.61 13.06 -4.49
N ILE A 31 -2.91 11.81 -4.11
CA ILE A 31 -2.17 11.08 -3.08
C ILE A 31 -0.70 10.85 -3.44
N GLN A 32 -0.37 10.87 -4.74
CA GLN A 32 1.03 10.84 -5.18
C GLN A 32 1.77 12.11 -4.76
N GLU A 33 1.14 13.28 -4.90
CA GLU A 33 1.69 14.58 -4.48
C GLU A 33 1.82 14.62 -2.95
N ASP A 34 0.78 14.19 -2.21
CA ASP A 34 0.81 14.12 -0.75
C ASP A 34 1.94 13.22 -0.21
N ILE A 35 2.22 12.10 -0.90
CA ILE A 35 3.32 11.21 -0.53
C ILE A 35 4.68 11.85 -0.77
N PHE A 36 4.84 12.60 -1.87
CA PHE A 36 6.08 13.34 -2.12
C PHE A 36 6.29 14.42 -1.04
N GLU A 37 5.25 15.19 -0.71
CA GLU A 37 5.32 16.20 0.36
C GLU A 37 5.66 15.58 1.72
N LEU A 38 5.13 14.39 2.01
CA LEU A 38 5.43 13.66 3.24
C LEU A 38 6.89 13.18 3.27
N MET A 39 7.41 12.66 2.15
CA MET A 39 8.82 12.25 2.06
C MET A 39 9.75 13.44 2.31
N ASP A 40 9.50 14.57 1.65
CA ASP A 40 10.27 15.80 1.84
C ASP A 40 10.21 16.28 3.30
N SER A 41 9.04 16.20 3.92
CA SER A 41 8.83 16.58 5.32
C SER A 41 9.58 15.67 6.29
N ILE A 42 9.67 14.36 6.02
CA ILE A 42 10.41 13.39 6.82
C ILE A 42 11.92 13.66 6.72
N GLU A 43 12.42 13.92 5.50
CA GLU A 43 13.84 14.19 5.26
C GLU A 43 14.31 15.53 5.87
N VAL A 44 13.45 16.56 5.87
CA VAL A 44 13.80 17.90 6.37
C VAL A 44 13.51 18.09 7.86
N GLY A 45 12.52 17.37 8.41
CA GLY A 45 11.98 17.65 9.74
C GLY A 45 12.90 17.34 10.91
N GLY A 46 13.93 16.49 10.73
CA GLY A 46 14.89 16.13 11.78
C GLY A 46 14.26 15.43 13.00
N TYR A 47 13.01 14.99 12.89
CA TYR A 47 12.25 14.33 13.97
C TYR A 47 12.62 12.85 14.15
N PHE A 48 13.23 12.25 13.13
CA PHE A 48 13.53 10.83 13.03
C PHE A 48 15.03 10.62 12.94
N GLN A 49 15.50 9.47 13.42
CA GLN A 49 16.87 9.02 13.18
C GLN A 49 17.07 8.67 11.71
N GLU A 50 18.33 8.64 11.25
CA GLU A 50 18.67 8.41 9.84
C GLU A 50 18.13 7.06 9.32
N ASP A 51 18.20 6.00 10.13
CA ASP A 51 17.67 4.68 9.81
C ASP A 51 16.14 4.66 9.74
N GLU A 52 15.47 5.42 10.61
CA GLU A 52 14.01 5.60 10.59
C GLU A 52 13.55 6.39 9.35
N VAL A 53 14.27 7.44 8.98
CA VAL A 53 14.04 8.22 7.75
C VAL A 53 14.17 7.31 6.53
N GLU A 54 15.27 6.56 6.43
CA GLU A 54 15.50 5.62 5.33
C GLU A 54 14.39 4.57 5.22
N PHE A 55 13.96 4.01 6.36
CA PHE A 55 12.88 3.04 6.41
C PHE A 55 11.54 3.63 5.93
N LEU A 56 11.15 4.79 6.45
CA LEU A 56 9.89 5.44 6.11
C LEU A 56 9.86 5.85 4.63
N VAL A 57 10.94 6.45 4.13
CA VAL A 57 11.08 6.82 2.72
C VAL A 57 11.05 5.58 1.82
N SER A 58 11.70 4.49 2.22
CA SER A 58 11.67 3.22 1.49
C SER A 58 10.26 2.62 1.41
N MET A 59 9.51 2.68 2.52
CA MET A 59 8.12 2.22 2.58
C MET A 59 7.22 3.04 1.63
N LEU A 60 7.30 4.38 1.67
CA LEU A 60 6.52 5.28 0.81
C LEU A 60 6.86 5.07 -0.68
N LYS A 61 8.14 4.93 -1.03
CA LYS A 61 8.59 4.59 -2.38
C LYS A 61 8.05 3.24 -2.84
N SER A 62 8.01 2.24 -1.95
CA SER A 62 7.50 0.91 -2.27
C SER A 62 5.99 0.94 -2.54
N TYR A 63 5.25 1.72 -1.77
CA TYR A 63 3.83 1.95 -1.99
C TYR A 63 3.55 2.65 -3.33
N LEU A 64 4.31 3.70 -3.70
CA LEU A 64 4.22 4.34 -5.02
C LEU A 64 4.54 3.39 -6.19
N LYS A 65 5.55 2.51 -6.03
CA LYS A 65 5.86 1.49 -7.04
C LYS A 65 4.71 0.51 -7.21
N LEU A 66 4.12 0.06 -6.10
CA LEU A 66 3.02 -0.88 -6.15
C LEU A 66 1.79 -0.24 -6.80
N SER A 67 1.46 1.00 -6.46
CA SER A 67 0.34 1.72 -7.08
C SER A 67 0.54 1.93 -8.59
N PHE A 68 1.77 2.21 -9.03
CA PHE A 68 2.10 2.28 -10.46
C PHE A 68 1.89 0.93 -11.16
N ILE A 69 2.36 -0.17 -10.56
CA ILE A 69 2.17 -1.52 -11.11
C ILE A 69 0.68 -1.84 -11.21
N ILE A 70 -0.10 -1.55 -10.16
CA ILE A 70 -1.55 -1.76 -10.12
C ILE A 70 -2.23 -1.02 -11.29
N LYS A 71 -1.91 0.26 -11.47
CA LYS A 71 -2.54 1.14 -12.46
C LYS A 71 -2.10 0.87 -13.90
N LYS A 72 -0.83 0.52 -14.13
CA LYS A 72 -0.24 0.42 -15.48
C LYS A 72 -0.10 -1.02 -16.00
N HIS A 73 -0.21 -2.01 -15.12
CA HIS A 73 -0.16 -3.42 -15.49
C HIS A 73 -1.33 -4.20 -14.88
N PRO A 74 -2.58 -3.88 -15.27
CA PRO A 74 -3.77 -4.54 -14.72
C PRO A 74 -3.74 -6.06 -14.93
N ASP A 75 -3.11 -6.54 -16.00
CA ASP A 75 -2.88 -7.97 -16.30
C ASP A 75 -1.98 -8.67 -15.25
N LYS A 76 -0.97 -7.97 -14.74
CA LYS A 76 -0.07 -8.47 -13.69
C LYS A 76 -0.75 -8.41 -12.33
N THR A 77 -1.53 -7.37 -12.09
CA THR A 77 -2.33 -7.20 -10.88
C THR A 77 -3.38 -8.29 -10.75
N GLU A 78 -4.09 -8.60 -11.83
CA GLU A 78 -5.08 -9.67 -11.87
C GLU A 78 -4.44 -11.05 -11.69
N LYS A 79 -3.25 -11.28 -12.26
CA LYS A 79 -2.45 -12.50 -11.99
C LYS A 79 -2.01 -12.60 -10.53
N LEU A 80 -1.59 -11.50 -9.92
CA LEU A 80 -1.20 -11.47 -8.51
C LEU A 80 -2.40 -11.78 -7.62
N ILE A 81 -3.55 -11.15 -7.88
CA ILE A 81 -4.80 -11.41 -7.17
C ILE A 81 -5.24 -12.87 -7.36
N ASN A 82 -5.10 -13.45 -8.55
CA ASN A 82 -5.48 -14.83 -8.84
C ASN A 82 -4.50 -15.86 -8.29
N PHE A 83 -3.20 -15.55 -8.19
CA PHE A 83 -2.20 -16.42 -7.55
C PHE A 83 -2.45 -16.57 -6.03
N LEU A 84 -3.11 -15.58 -5.44
CA LEU A 84 -3.46 -15.56 -4.03
C LEU A 84 -4.82 -16.26 -3.78
N LYS A 85 -5.69 -16.44 -4.78
CA LYS A 85 -6.96 -17.17 -4.58
C LYS A 85 -6.76 -18.68 -4.58
#